data_AF-A0A524JLP0-F1
#
_entry.id   AF-A0A524JLP0-F1
#
_cell.length_a   1.000
_cell.length_b   1.000
_cell.length_c   1.000
_cell.angle_alpha   90.00
_cell.angle_beta   90.00
_cell.angle_gamma   90.00
#
_symmetry.space_group_name_H-M   'P 1'
#
loop_
_entity.id
_entity.type
_entity.pdbx_description
1 polymer ?
#
loop_
_entity_poly.entity_id
_entity_poly.type
_entity_poly.pdbx_seq_one_letter_code
_entity_poly.pdbx_strand_id
1 'polypeptide(L)'
;MRKGITFLVLCMLSFQFAMAQTITTHQYRRVAPENMEEYLKRETTYWAKWAEKEVTKGNLTFWAILQKVGGIDQDTSPNILIINRFKDID
;
A
#
# COMPACT_ATOMS: atom_id res chain seq x y z
N MET A 1 -20.52 -2.19 41.92
CA MET A 1 -19.22 -1.64 41.48
C MET A 1 -18.41 -2.62 40.63
N ARG A 2 -18.07 -3.82 41.13
CA ARG A 2 -17.22 -4.79 40.39
C ARG A 2 -17.74 -5.19 38.99
N LYS A 3 -19.04 -5.45 38.84
CA LYS A 3 -19.67 -5.77 37.54
C LYS A 3 -19.68 -4.61 36.54
N GLY A 4 -19.81 -3.38 37.02
CA GLY A 4 -19.78 -2.17 36.18
C GLY A 4 -18.38 -1.89 35.63
N ILE A 5 -17.35 -2.12 36.46
CA ILE A 5 -15.95 -2.04 36.03
C ILE A 5 -15.65 -3.11 34.98
N THR A 6 -16.11 -4.36 35.18
CA THR A 6 -15.93 -5.43 34.20
C THR A 6 -16.61 -5.09 32.87
N PHE A 7 -17.83 -4.54 32.90
CA PHE A 7 -18.54 -4.10 31.69
C PHE A 7 -17.81 -2.97 30.95
N LEU A 8 -17.33 -1.96 31.69
CA LEU A 8 -16.55 -0.85 31.12
C LEU A 8 -15.28 -1.34 30.42
N VAL A 9 -14.54 -2.26 31.04
CA VAL A 9 -13.33 -2.86 30.45
C VAL A 9 -13.67 -3.62 29.17
N LEU A 10 -14.76 -4.38 29.14
CA LEU A 10 -15.21 -5.06 27.92
C LEU A 10 -15.56 -4.09 26.79
N CYS A 11 -16.23 -2.98 27.10
CA CYS A 11 -16.54 -1.93 26.11
C CYS A 11 -15.29 -1.22 25.57
N MET A 12 -14.28 -0.99 26.43
CA MET A 12 -13.02 -0.37 25.99
C MET A 12 -12.20 -1.32 25.10
N LEU A 13 -12.24 -2.64 25.37
CA LEU A 13 -11.56 -3.64 24.55
C LEU A 13 -12.23 -3.83 23.18
N SER A 14 -13.55 -3.69 23.07
CA SER A 14 -14.25 -3.79 21.78
C SER A 14 -14.07 -2.57 20.89
N PHE A 15 -13.79 -1.39 21.45
CA PHE A 15 -13.58 -0.14 20.69
C PHE A 15 -12.32 -0.16 19.79
N GLN A 16 -11.33 -0.98 20.13
CA GLN A 16 -10.09 -1.13 19.34
C GLN A 16 -10.35 -1.70 17.93
N PHE A 17 -11.44 -2.47 17.76
CA PHE A 17 -11.81 -3.05 16.47
C PHE A 17 -12.64 -2.11 15.58
N ALA A 18 -13.05 -0.95 16.09
CA ALA A 18 -13.88 0.02 15.34
C ALA A 18 -13.06 1.03 14.51
N MET A 19 -11.73 1.03 14.64
CA MET A 19 -10.87 1.88 13.81
C MET A 19 -10.63 1.18 12.46
N ALA A 20 -10.94 1.86 11.36
CA ALA A 20 -10.69 1.35 10.01
C ALA A 20 -9.21 0.97 9.87
N GLN A 21 -8.94 -0.24 9.38
CA GLN A 21 -7.58 -0.76 9.24
C GLN A 21 -6.96 -0.22 7.96
N THR A 22 -5.74 0.31 8.05
CA THR A 22 -4.96 0.67 6.86
C THR A 22 -4.73 -0.55 5.98
N ILE A 23 -4.83 -0.39 4.67
CA ILE A 23 -4.69 -1.49 3.72
C ILE A 23 -3.45 -1.27 2.88
N THR A 24 -2.57 -2.27 2.83
CA THR A 24 -1.39 -2.25 1.95
C THR A 24 -1.57 -3.26 0.83
N THR A 25 -1.50 -2.78 -0.41
CA THR A 25 -1.53 -3.63 -1.61
C THR A 25 -0.11 -3.80 -2.16
N HIS A 26 0.19 -5.02 -2.61
CA HIS A 26 1.43 -5.37 -3.30
C HIS A 26 1.07 -5.86 -4.69
N GLN A 27 1.39 -5.07 -5.71
CA GLN A 27 1.09 -5.40 -7.10
C GLN A 27 2.36 -5.73 -7.83
N TYR A 28 2.47 -6.99 -8.26
CA TYR A 28 3.61 -7.50 -8.99
C TYR A 28 3.36 -7.44 -10.49
N ARG A 29 4.35 -6.97 -11.24
CA ARG A 29 4.31 -6.93 -12.70
C ARG A 29 5.64 -7.40 -13.28
N ARG A 30 5.56 -8.00 -14.46
CA ARG A 30 6.74 -8.30 -15.27
C ARG A 30 6.74 -7.37 -16.48
N VAL A 31 7.85 -6.66 -16.66
CA VAL A 31 8.09 -5.74 -17.77
C VAL A 31 9.31 -6.24 -18.53
N ALA A 32 9.22 -6.35 -19.86
CA ALA A 32 10.36 -6.75 -20.66
C ALA A 32 11.51 -5.71 -20.53
N PRO A 33 12.79 -6.12 -20.47
CA PRO A 33 13.91 -5.20 -20.27
C PRO A 33 13.94 -4.01 -21.23
N GLU A 34 13.64 -4.24 -22.50
CA GLU A 34 13.58 -3.23 -23.56
C GLU A 34 12.50 -2.16 -23.32
N ASN A 35 11.47 -2.46 -22.52
CA ASN A 35 10.37 -1.56 -22.21
C ASN A 35 10.51 -0.91 -20.81
N MET A 36 11.53 -1.27 -20.03
CA MET A 36 11.65 -0.88 -18.63
C MET A 36 11.77 0.64 -18.45
N GLU A 37 12.63 1.29 -19.24
CA GLU A 37 12.84 2.74 -19.15
C GLU A 37 11.55 3.50 -19.44
N GLU A 38 10.86 3.14 -20.53
CA GLU A 38 9.60 3.78 -20.90
C GLU A 38 8.50 3.52 -19.87
N TYR A 39 8.42 2.30 -19.34
CA TYR A 39 7.49 1.94 -18.28
C TYR A 39 7.68 2.83 -17.05
N LEU A 40 8.92 2.92 -16.54
CA LEU A 40 9.24 3.75 -15.37
C LEU A 40 8.98 5.23 -15.64
N LYS A 41 9.28 5.72 -16.84
CA LYS A 41 8.96 7.09 -17.25
C LYS A 41 7.47 7.37 -17.18
N ARG A 42 6.63 6.47 -17.71
CA ARG A 42 5.16 6.62 -17.69
C ARG A 42 4.62 6.60 -16.26
N GLU A 43 5.09 5.65 -15.45
CA GLU A 43 4.72 5.52 -14.04
C GLU A 43 5.09 6.76 -13.21
N THR A 44 6.32 7.25 -13.36
CA THR A 44 6.79 8.45 -12.64
C THR A 44 6.23 9.76 -13.20
N THR A 45 5.72 9.79 -14.44
CA THR A 45 5.13 11.00 -15.04
C THR A 45 3.65 11.15 -14.73
N TYR A 46 2.89 10.06 -14.81
CA TYR A 46 1.42 10.11 -14.72
C TYR A 46 0.91 9.60 -13.37
N TRP A 47 1.36 8.43 -12.91
CA TRP A 47 0.86 7.83 -11.68
C TRP A 47 1.41 8.51 -10.43
N ALA A 48 2.65 9.02 -10.48
CA ALA A 48 3.21 9.81 -9.37
C ALA A 48 2.37 11.04 -9.05
N LYS A 49 1.81 11.73 -10.06
CA LYS A 49 0.94 12.91 -9.85
C LYS A 49 -0.36 12.55 -9.12
N TRP A 50 -0.95 11.42 -9.49
CA TRP A 50 -2.14 10.92 -8.80
C TRP A 50 -1.81 10.51 -7.36
N ALA A 51 -0.71 9.77 -7.17
CA ALA A 51 -0.27 9.33 -5.85
C ALA A 51 0.02 10.52 -4.92
N GLU A 52 0.74 11.55 -5.39
CA GLU A 52 1.02 12.77 -4.64
C GLU A 52 -0.26 13.50 -4.23
N LYS A 53 -1.24 13.58 -5.14
CA LYS A 53 -2.56 14.18 -4.85
C LYS A 53 -3.31 13.40 -3.77
N GLU A 54 -3.34 12.08 -3.84
CA GLU A 54 -4.04 11.25 -2.83
C GLU A 54 -3.30 11.18 -1.50
N VAL A 55 -1.96 11.32 -1.49
CA VAL A 55 -1.16 11.51 -0.28
C VAL A 55 -1.48 12.84 0.38
N THR A 56 -1.57 13.92 -0.40
CA THR A 56 -1.94 15.24 0.12
C THR A 56 -3.34 15.26 0.75
N LYS A 57 -4.29 14.48 0.19
CA LYS A 57 -5.63 14.32 0.75
C LYS A 57 -5.68 13.43 2.00
N GLY A 58 -4.64 12.63 2.24
CA GLY A 58 -4.59 11.64 3.32
C GLY A 58 -5.30 10.31 3.01
N ASN A 59 -5.76 10.09 1.77
CA ASN A 59 -6.37 8.84 1.34
C ASN A 59 -5.31 7.74 1.15
N LEU A 60 -4.16 8.14 0.58
CA LEU A 60 -2.99 7.31 0.42
C LEU A 60 -1.94 7.73 1.45
N THR A 61 -1.40 6.81 2.21
CA THR A 61 -0.36 7.09 3.23
C THR A 61 1.02 6.64 2.78
N PHE A 62 1.10 5.83 1.72
CA PHE A 62 2.34 5.39 1.11
C PHE A 62 2.13 4.99 -0.34
N TRP A 63 3.09 5.35 -1.20
CA TRP A 63 3.17 4.92 -2.59
C TRP A 63 4.62 4.64 -2.96
N ALA A 64 4.89 3.51 -3.60
CA ALA A 64 6.22 3.22 -4.14
C ALA A 64 6.15 2.34 -5.38
N ILE A 65 7.13 2.53 -6.26
CA ILE A 65 7.43 1.62 -7.36
C ILE A 65 8.88 1.16 -7.18
N LEU A 66 9.07 -0.15 -7.11
CA LEU A 66 10.37 -0.78 -6.89
C LEU A 66 10.70 -1.67 -8.08
N GLN A 67 11.90 -1.48 -8.64
CA GLN A 67 12.45 -2.36 -9.66
C GLN A 67 13.34 -3.42 -9.01
N LYS A 68 13.19 -4.67 -9.44
CA LYS A 68 14.12 -5.74 -9.08
C LYS A 68 15.41 -5.57 -9.89
N VAL A 69 16.55 -5.46 -9.20
CA VAL A 69 17.87 -5.25 -9.81
C VAL A 69 18.82 -6.46 -9.68
N GLY A 70 18.36 -7.56 -9.09
CA GLY A 70 19.15 -8.76 -8.86
C GLY A 70 18.39 -9.85 -8.09
N GLY A 71 19.03 -11.01 -7.90
CA GLY A 71 18.45 -12.20 -7.25
C GLY A 71 18.05 -13.31 -8.23
N ILE A 72 17.43 -14.37 -7.72
CA ILE A 72 17.05 -15.58 -8.49
C ILE A 72 15.89 -15.26 -9.45
N ASP A 73 15.79 -15.96 -10.58
CA ASP A 73 14.65 -15.91 -11.51
C ASP A 73 14.39 -14.52 -12.13
N GLN A 74 15.42 -13.71 -12.41
CA GLN A 74 15.25 -12.39 -13.04
C GLN A 74 14.48 -12.47 -14.37
N ASP A 75 14.72 -13.54 -15.13
CA ASP A 75 14.18 -13.72 -16.47
C ASP A 75 12.79 -14.35 -16.47
N THR A 76 12.25 -14.74 -15.32
CA THR A 76 10.96 -15.44 -15.23
C THR A 76 9.99 -14.79 -14.25
N SER A 77 10.50 -14.21 -13.16
CA SER A 77 9.70 -13.58 -12.09
C SER A 77 9.32 -12.11 -12.38
N PRO A 78 8.34 -11.56 -11.65
CA PRO A 78 8.05 -10.14 -11.66
C PRO A 78 9.28 -9.29 -11.32
N ASN A 79 9.49 -8.22 -12.07
CA ASN A 79 10.62 -7.30 -11.90
C ASN A 79 10.17 -5.88 -11.49
N ILE A 80 8.87 -5.65 -11.31
CA ILE A 80 8.29 -4.45 -10.72
C ILE A 80 7.37 -4.84 -9.56
N LEU A 81 7.47 -4.09 -8.47
CA LEU A 81 6.54 -4.08 -7.35
C LEU A 81 5.99 -2.67 -7.15
N ILE A 82 4.67 -2.54 -7.18
CA ILE A 82 3.97 -1.31 -6.79
C ILE A 82 3.33 -1.54 -5.41
N ILE A 83 3.57 -0.61 -4.49
CA ILE A 83 3.02 -0.64 -3.14
C ILE A 83 2.13 0.57 -2.96
N ASN A 84 0.87 0.34 -2.56
CA ASN A 84 -0.04 1.39 -2.14
C ASN A 84 -0.50 1.10 -0.72
N ARG A 85 -0.40 2.07 0.19
CA ARG A 85 -1.05 2.00 1.51
C ARG A 85 -2.18 3.00 1.59
N PHE A 86 -3.39 2.50 1.68
CA PHE A 86 -4.59 3.30 1.88
C PHE A 86 -4.89 3.45 3.38
N LYS A 87 -5.49 4.59 3.73
CA LYS A 87 -5.94 4.85 5.10
C LYS A 87 -7.04 3.87 5.53
N ASP A 88 -7.95 3.57 4.62
CA ASP A 88 -9.11 2.68 4.76
C ASP A 88 -9.61 2.26 3.36
N ILE A 89 -10.69 1.46 3.28
CA ILE A 89 -11.37 1.07 2.01
C ILE A 89 -12.79 1.64 1.93
N ASP A 90 -13.11 2.56 2.84
CA ASP A 90 -14.45 3.09 3.04
C ASP A 90 -14.91 4.00 1.87
#